data_AF-A0A533HU21-F1
#
_entry.id   AF-A0A533HU21-F1
#
_cell.length_a   1.000
_cell.length_b   1.000
_cell.length_c   1.000
_cell.angle_alpha   90.00
_cell.angle_beta   90.00
_cell.angle_gamma   90.00
#
_symmetry.space_group_name_H-M   'P 1'
#
loop_
_entity.id
_entity.type
_entity.pdbx_description
1 polymer ?
#
loop_
_entity_poly.entity_id
_entity_poly.type
_entity_poly.pdbx_seq_one_letter_code
_entity_poly.pdbx_strand_id
1 'polypeptide(L)'
;MFFREYCEFIEALYIVYYSKMSNNDKNINYRKIKKSYDDFGEINSDFDEIYNEITTGAVYTLKESDLTFLRSYNGLLLSISKLLKINIKLHCLDNCQYISKLYSVNEDKGEFHCLQCDNKDQQQFFTFVDKNQEVTYCRRCIDFGRSDDYFIKFHINIPVSNLKVPERPSVKLSDVQEEASKSLVENIDSAKSTLIWAVCGAGKTEIVYEAIHRAIIDEKNICLAIPRRDVVKELSERFARDFKGYPISILHGEEKTLEESNFYIMTTHQLVKYYNYFDVVIIDEVDAFPYSGDECLENGAKTSLKDDGVLVFLSATPSEIVKSSVYEVIKIPIRYHRYLLPVPKIKIEKPEVFDFSRKSQFLEKFIKEKLEKDRRILIFVPETGMCETAVLYFKKCISEEIMIDFVYSGDENRSEKIQKFYNREIDILITTTILERGVTFDYLDVVVFDAKHINFTKSALIQISGRVGRKDYDNSGDVVFLADNISKDMKTAIKEIEYMNNLARYRKLNRR
;
A
#
# COMPACT_ATOMS: atom_id res chain seq x y z
N MET A 1 6.57 -11.39 -28.36
CA MET A 1 8.01 -11.24 -28.03
C MET A 1 8.78 -11.14 -29.33
N PHE A 2 9.63 -10.14 -29.44
CA PHE A 2 10.42 -9.75 -30.61
C PHE A 2 11.88 -9.64 -30.20
N PHE A 3 12.78 -10.11 -31.05
CA PHE A 3 14.22 -10.34 -30.84
C PHE A 3 14.58 -11.46 -29.84
N ARG A 4 15.69 -12.16 -30.13
CA ARG A 4 16.22 -13.32 -29.40
C ARG A 4 17.24 -12.92 -28.34
N GLU A 5 18.02 -11.87 -28.59
CA GLU A 5 19.12 -11.46 -27.71
C GLU A 5 19.20 -9.93 -27.54
N TYR A 6 19.13 -9.46 -26.29
CA TYR A 6 19.27 -8.04 -25.93
C TYR A 6 20.74 -7.62 -25.84
N CYS A 7 21.09 -6.47 -26.43
CA CYS A 7 22.39 -5.83 -26.18
C CYS A 7 22.23 -4.31 -25.98
N GLU A 8 23.20 -3.70 -25.28
CA GLU A 8 23.18 -2.25 -24.94
C GLU A 8 23.15 -1.35 -26.20
N PHE A 9 23.68 -1.84 -27.32
CA PHE A 9 23.63 -1.10 -28.58
C PHE A 9 22.20 -0.93 -29.12
N ILE A 10 21.30 -1.90 -28.88
CA ILE A 10 19.88 -1.77 -29.24
C ILE A 10 19.21 -0.66 -28.42
N GLU A 11 19.50 -0.60 -27.12
CA GLU A 11 19.01 0.47 -26.24
C GLU A 11 19.54 1.84 -26.70
N ALA A 12 20.82 1.92 -27.04
CA ALA A 12 21.41 3.15 -27.58
C ALA A 12 20.73 3.62 -28.88
N LEU A 13 20.38 2.70 -29.79
CA LEU A 13 19.62 3.04 -31.00
C LEU A 13 18.26 3.64 -30.66
N TYR A 14 17.50 3.01 -29.76
CA TYR A 14 16.17 3.52 -29.40
C TYR A 14 16.21 4.81 -28.61
N ILE A 15 17.22 5.01 -27.77
CA ILE A 15 17.46 6.30 -27.10
C ILE A 15 17.63 7.40 -28.14
N VAL A 16 18.45 7.20 -29.17
CA VAL A 16 18.64 8.18 -30.25
C VAL A 16 17.35 8.34 -31.07
N TYR A 17 16.66 7.23 -31.36
CA TYR A 17 15.42 7.23 -32.13
C TYR A 17 14.33 8.09 -31.51
N TYR A 18 14.10 7.95 -30.21
CA TYR A 18 13.09 8.70 -29.48
C TYR A 18 13.58 10.03 -28.87
N SER A 19 14.85 10.39 -29.10
CA SER A 19 15.37 11.68 -28.65
C SER A 19 14.78 12.87 -29.41
N LYS A 20 14.90 14.06 -28.82
CA LYS A 20 14.55 15.36 -29.41
C LYS A 20 15.56 15.85 -30.47
N MET A 21 16.57 15.04 -30.81
CA MET A 21 17.64 15.42 -31.75
C MET A 21 17.10 15.67 -33.16
N SER A 22 17.80 16.51 -33.93
CA SER A 22 17.49 16.70 -35.36
C SER A 22 17.71 15.40 -36.15
N ASN A 23 17.03 15.23 -37.28
CA ASN A 23 17.23 14.04 -38.14
C ASN A 23 18.69 13.89 -38.59
N ASN A 24 19.41 14.99 -38.80
CA ASN A 24 20.83 14.96 -39.15
C ASN A 24 21.69 14.41 -37.99
N ASP A 25 21.44 14.90 -36.77
CA ASP A 25 22.15 14.44 -35.57
C ASP A 25 21.83 12.98 -35.25
N LYS A 26 20.57 12.55 -35.42
CA LYS A 26 20.19 11.13 -35.29
C LYS A 26 20.99 10.25 -36.25
N ASN A 27 21.07 10.63 -37.52
CA ASN A 27 21.85 9.89 -38.53
C ASN A 27 23.34 9.81 -38.21
N ILE A 28 23.94 10.89 -37.69
CA ILE A 28 25.34 10.89 -37.24
C ILE A 28 25.52 9.91 -36.06
N ASN A 29 24.61 9.94 -35.08
CA ASN A 29 24.70 9.07 -33.90
C ASN A 29 24.46 7.60 -34.26
N TYR A 30 23.52 7.27 -35.15
CA TYR A 30 23.33 5.90 -35.64
C TYR A 30 24.60 5.32 -36.26
N ARG A 31 25.29 6.08 -37.11
CA ARG A 31 26.57 5.65 -37.71
C ARG A 31 27.66 5.43 -36.66
N LYS A 32 27.71 6.27 -35.62
CA LYS A 32 28.66 6.10 -34.50
C LYS A 32 28.36 4.82 -33.72
N ILE A 33 27.09 4.58 -33.40
CA ILE A 33 26.65 3.36 -32.69
C ILE A 33 26.99 2.13 -33.52
N LYS A 34 26.68 2.13 -34.83
CA LYS A 34 27.01 1.02 -35.74
C LYS A 34 28.51 0.76 -35.79
N LYS A 35 29.33 1.80 -35.92
CA LYS A 35 30.79 1.66 -35.87
C LYS A 35 31.27 1.03 -34.56
N SER A 36 30.80 1.52 -33.42
CA SER A 36 31.17 0.95 -32.11
C SER A 36 30.72 -0.49 -31.92
N TYR A 37 29.56 -0.85 -32.47
CA TYR A 37 29.08 -2.23 -32.49
C TYR A 37 29.95 -3.13 -33.39
N ASP A 38 30.30 -2.66 -34.60
CA ASP A 38 31.18 -3.41 -35.51
C ASP A 38 32.59 -3.59 -34.89
N ASP A 39 33.10 -2.58 -34.19
CA ASP A 39 34.37 -2.61 -33.45
C ASP A 39 34.32 -3.58 -32.23
N PHE A 40 33.14 -3.80 -31.64
CA PHE A 40 32.95 -4.74 -30.51
C PHE A 40 33.11 -6.20 -30.96
N GLY A 41 32.81 -6.51 -32.21
CA GLY A 41 33.15 -7.79 -32.86
C GLY A 41 32.18 -8.95 -32.62
N GLU A 42 31.11 -8.76 -31.85
CA GLU A 42 30.03 -9.76 -31.67
C GLU A 42 28.88 -9.52 -32.64
N ILE A 43 28.35 -10.59 -33.25
CA ILE A 43 27.22 -10.52 -34.19
C ILE A 43 25.91 -10.81 -33.45
N ASN A 44 25.09 -9.78 -33.31
CA ASN A 44 23.69 -9.84 -32.89
C ASN A 44 22.79 -9.51 -34.10
N SER A 45 22.13 -10.53 -34.64
CA SER A 45 21.24 -10.37 -35.81
C SER A 45 20.08 -9.41 -35.57
N ASP A 46 19.60 -9.32 -34.33
CA ASP A 46 18.47 -8.45 -33.98
C ASP A 46 18.88 -6.97 -33.99
N PHE A 47 20.12 -6.65 -33.58
CA PHE A 47 20.67 -5.30 -33.72
C PHE A 47 20.74 -4.87 -35.18
N ASP A 48 21.29 -5.72 -36.05
CA ASP A 48 21.44 -5.38 -37.48
C ASP A 48 20.07 -5.21 -38.16
N GLU A 49 19.10 -6.05 -37.80
CA GLU A 49 17.72 -5.92 -38.28
C GLU A 49 17.12 -4.57 -37.83
N ILE A 50 17.14 -4.28 -36.53
CA ILE A 50 16.57 -3.04 -35.96
C ILE A 50 17.25 -1.80 -36.54
N TYR A 51 18.58 -1.82 -36.69
CA TYR A 51 19.34 -0.73 -37.29
C TYR A 51 18.88 -0.45 -38.72
N ASN A 52 18.73 -1.49 -39.54
CA ASN A 52 18.26 -1.36 -40.91
C ASN A 52 16.81 -0.86 -40.96
N GLU A 53 15.92 -1.41 -40.14
CA GLU A 53 14.52 -0.98 -40.05
C GLU A 53 14.40 0.52 -39.72
N ILE A 54 15.12 0.97 -38.70
CA ILE A 54 15.12 2.37 -38.25
C ILE A 54 15.70 3.30 -39.32
N THR A 55 16.82 2.94 -39.94
CA THR A 55 17.52 3.83 -40.89
C THR A 55 16.86 3.89 -42.27
N THR A 56 16.15 2.82 -42.67
CA THR A 56 15.37 2.79 -43.91
C THR A 56 13.98 3.40 -43.76
N GLY A 57 13.51 3.61 -42.52
CA GLY A 57 12.17 4.14 -42.25
C GLY A 57 11.07 3.12 -42.52
N ALA A 58 11.36 1.83 -42.34
CA ALA A 58 10.37 0.77 -42.49
C ALA A 58 9.22 0.99 -41.49
N VAL A 59 7.99 1.10 -42.01
CA VAL A 59 6.80 1.29 -41.19
C VAL A 59 6.14 -0.07 -40.96
N TYR A 60 6.08 -0.50 -39.71
CA TYR A 60 5.31 -1.67 -39.31
C TYR A 60 3.99 -1.25 -38.67
N THR A 61 2.92 -1.94 -39.04
CA THR A 61 1.61 -1.82 -38.39
C THR A 61 1.34 -3.13 -37.68
N LEU A 62 1.48 -3.14 -36.36
CA LEU A 62 1.13 -4.30 -35.54
C LEU A 62 -0.40 -4.44 -35.47
N LYS A 63 -0.90 -5.67 -35.55
CA LYS A 63 -2.31 -5.95 -35.28
C LYS A 63 -2.51 -6.02 -33.77
N GLU A 64 -3.73 -5.74 -33.31
CA GLU A 64 -4.07 -5.85 -31.88
C GLU A 64 -3.79 -7.26 -31.32
N SER A 65 -4.02 -8.31 -32.13
CA SER A 65 -3.70 -9.70 -31.77
C SER A 65 -2.24 -9.90 -31.35
N ASP A 66 -1.33 -9.14 -31.94
CA ASP A 66 0.12 -9.25 -31.71
C ASP A 66 0.54 -8.55 -30.41
N LEU A 67 -0.33 -7.70 -29.85
CA LEU A 67 -0.10 -6.87 -28.67
C LEU A 67 -0.78 -7.43 -27.41
N THR A 68 -1.52 -8.53 -27.51
CA THR A 68 -2.25 -9.15 -26.40
C THR A 68 -1.38 -9.39 -25.16
N PHE A 69 -0.12 -9.81 -25.35
CA PHE A 69 0.84 -10.00 -24.26
C PHE A 69 1.20 -8.70 -23.51
N LEU A 70 0.99 -7.52 -24.09
CA LEU A 70 1.23 -6.23 -23.43
C LEU A 70 0.08 -5.81 -22.51
N ARG A 71 -1.09 -6.45 -22.60
CA ARG A 71 -2.25 -6.13 -21.75
C ARG A 71 -1.93 -6.30 -20.27
N SER A 72 -1.07 -7.25 -19.91
CA SER A 72 -0.60 -7.43 -18.53
C SER A 72 0.18 -6.23 -17.99
N TYR A 73 0.68 -5.34 -18.86
CA TYR A 73 1.41 -4.12 -18.51
C TYR A 73 0.60 -2.84 -18.68
N ASN A 74 -0.71 -2.94 -18.91
CA ASN A 74 -1.57 -1.79 -19.05
C ASN A 74 -1.47 -0.83 -17.85
N GLY A 75 -1.55 0.47 -18.14
CA GLY A 75 -1.49 1.56 -17.16
C GLY A 75 -0.09 1.91 -16.66
N LEU A 76 0.91 1.06 -16.87
CA LEU A 76 2.29 1.34 -16.42
C LEU A 76 2.98 2.37 -17.31
N LEU A 77 3.78 3.24 -16.70
CA LEU A 77 4.76 4.06 -17.40
C LEU A 77 6.09 3.30 -17.53
N LEU A 78 6.35 2.77 -18.73
CA LEU A 78 7.52 1.93 -18.99
C LEU A 78 8.64 2.69 -19.71
N SER A 79 9.87 2.50 -19.27
CA SER A 79 11.06 3.01 -19.97
C SER A 79 11.46 2.13 -21.16
N ILE A 80 12.27 2.69 -22.05
CA ILE A 80 12.92 1.97 -23.17
C ILE A 80 13.58 0.69 -22.65
N SER A 81 14.46 0.80 -21.65
CA SER A 81 15.15 -0.34 -21.02
C SER A 81 14.19 -1.43 -20.56
N LYS A 82 13.05 -1.05 -19.95
CA LYS A 82 12.09 -2.01 -19.40
C LYS A 82 11.35 -2.77 -20.50
N LEU A 83 10.96 -2.09 -21.58
CA LEU A 83 10.31 -2.72 -22.72
C LEU A 83 11.27 -3.63 -23.50
N LEU A 84 12.54 -3.23 -23.64
CA LEU A 84 13.55 -4.07 -24.27
C LEU A 84 13.82 -5.35 -23.48
N LYS A 85 13.81 -5.29 -22.14
CA LYS A 85 13.89 -6.50 -21.30
C LYS A 85 12.69 -7.45 -21.44
N ILE A 86 11.59 -7.01 -22.06
CA ILE A 86 10.41 -7.83 -22.37
C ILE A 86 10.47 -8.29 -23.86
N ASN A 87 11.60 -8.07 -24.55
CA ASN A 87 11.83 -8.43 -25.94
C ASN A 87 10.78 -7.77 -26.85
N ILE A 88 10.82 -6.44 -26.96
CA ILE A 88 9.88 -5.65 -27.78
C ILE A 88 10.65 -4.72 -28.71
N LYS A 89 10.42 -4.81 -30.01
CA LYS A 89 10.87 -3.81 -30.97
C LYS A 89 10.02 -2.54 -30.81
N LEU A 90 10.60 -1.49 -30.24
CA LEU A 90 9.85 -0.29 -29.84
C LEU A 90 9.29 0.49 -31.03
N HIS A 91 10.04 0.57 -32.14
CA HIS A 91 9.61 1.31 -33.34
C HIS A 91 8.34 0.71 -33.96
N CYS A 92 8.05 -0.57 -33.71
CA CYS A 92 6.79 -1.20 -34.13
C CYS A 92 5.57 -0.70 -33.32
N LEU A 93 5.79 -0.08 -32.16
CA LEU A 93 4.72 0.47 -31.32
C LEU A 93 4.31 1.89 -31.76
N ASP A 94 5.03 2.50 -32.70
CA ASP A 94 4.89 3.94 -32.98
C ASP A 94 3.53 4.37 -33.48
N ASN A 95 2.87 3.49 -34.24
CA ASN A 95 1.56 3.72 -34.83
C ASN A 95 0.43 3.02 -34.05
N CYS A 96 0.72 2.51 -32.85
CA CYS A 96 -0.28 1.84 -32.03
C CYS A 96 -1.15 2.86 -31.30
N GLN A 97 -2.45 2.89 -31.60
CA GLN A 97 -3.42 3.81 -30.97
C GLN A 97 -3.55 3.63 -29.44
N TYR A 98 -3.15 2.47 -28.93
CA TYR A 98 -3.25 2.12 -27.51
C TYR A 98 -1.98 2.45 -26.72
N ILE A 99 -0.96 3.00 -27.37
CA ILE A 99 0.33 3.29 -26.73
C ILE A 99 0.63 4.77 -26.92
N SER A 100 0.60 5.51 -25.82
CA SER A 100 1.04 6.90 -25.81
C SER A 100 2.50 7.00 -25.37
N LYS A 101 3.22 7.97 -25.93
CA LYS A 101 4.62 8.28 -25.63
C LYS A 101 4.65 9.66 -24.99
N LEU A 102 5.20 9.76 -23.79
CA LEU A 102 5.23 11.01 -23.03
C LEU A 102 6.54 11.17 -22.27
N TYR A 103 6.95 12.42 -22.07
CA TYR A 103 7.99 12.74 -21.09
C TYR A 103 7.34 12.79 -19.72
N SER A 104 7.96 12.12 -18.75
CA SER A 104 7.42 12.05 -17.39
C SER A 104 7.64 13.34 -16.59
N VAL A 105 8.56 14.21 -17.04
CA VAL A 105 8.75 15.55 -16.51
C VAL A 105 8.53 16.54 -17.64
N ASN A 106 7.66 17.52 -17.39
CA ASN A 106 7.38 18.63 -18.28
C ASN A 106 7.91 19.92 -17.66
N GLU A 107 8.30 20.87 -18.51
CA GLU A 107 8.65 22.23 -18.10
C GLU A 107 7.60 23.19 -18.67
N ASP A 108 7.02 24.02 -17.81
CA ASP A 108 6.16 25.14 -18.22
C ASP A 108 6.68 26.42 -17.56
N LYS A 109 7.03 27.42 -18.39
CA LYS A 109 7.54 28.73 -17.95
C LYS A 109 8.70 28.68 -16.94
N GLY A 110 9.58 27.69 -17.05
CA GLY A 110 10.73 27.51 -16.15
C GLY A 110 10.41 26.77 -14.85
N GLU A 111 9.19 26.25 -14.69
CA GLU A 111 8.82 25.36 -13.58
C GLU A 111 8.63 23.93 -14.07
N PHE A 112 9.24 22.98 -13.38
CA PHE A 112 9.12 21.56 -13.69
C PHE A 112 7.94 20.91 -12.99
N HIS A 113 7.28 20.00 -13.69
CA HIS A 113 6.17 19.18 -13.19
C HIS A 113 6.37 17.72 -13.57
N CYS A 114 6.36 16.83 -12.59
CA CYS A 114 6.44 15.38 -12.82
C CYS A 114 5.04 14.80 -12.97
N LEU A 115 4.71 14.26 -14.15
CA LEU A 115 3.42 13.63 -14.42
C LEU A 115 3.22 12.32 -13.64
N GLN A 116 4.30 11.62 -13.28
CA GLN A 116 4.20 10.33 -12.59
C GLN A 116 3.77 10.47 -11.13
N CYS A 117 4.39 11.38 -10.37
CA CYS A 117 4.12 11.56 -8.94
C CYS A 117 3.51 12.92 -8.57
N ASP A 118 3.05 13.69 -9.57
CA ASP A 118 2.55 15.07 -9.44
C ASP A 118 3.49 16.02 -8.67
N ASN A 119 4.81 15.78 -8.69
CA ASN A 119 5.75 16.64 -8.00
C ASN A 119 5.83 18.01 -8.69
N LYS A 120 5.61 19.07 -7.92
CA LYS A 120 5.75 20.48 -8.34
C LYS A 120 6.76 21.25 -7.49
N ASP A 121 7.33 20.61 -6.47
CA ASP A 121 8.40 21.21 -5.67
C ASP A 121 9.70 21.24 -6.48
N GLN A 122 10.13 22.46 -6.82
CA GLN A 122 11.33 22.72 -7.61
C GLN A 122 12.61 22.23 -6.94
N GLN A 123 12.65 22.13 -5.60
CA GLN A 123 13.81 21.60 -4.86
C GLN A 123 13.98 20.08 -5.03
N GLN A 124 12.90 19.40 -5.45
CA GLN A 124 12.88 17.97 -5.73
C GLN A 124 13.18 17.65 -7.20
N PHE A 125 13.59 18.65 -7.99
CA PHE A 125 14.16 18.44 -9.32
C PHE A 125 15.67 18.66 -9.30
N PHE A 126 16.37 17.95 -10.18
CA PHE A 126 17.80 18.14 -10.37
C PHE A 126 18.14 18.12 -11.85
N THR A 127 18.86 19.16 -12.27
CA THR A 127 19.35 19.34 -13.63
C THR A 127 20.84 19.00 -13.69
N PHE A 128 21.24 18.20 -14.66
CA PHE A 128 22.63 17.97 -15.00
C PHE A 128 22.84 18.14 -16.50
N VAL A 129 24.08 18.39 -16.90
CA VAL A 129 24.47 18.51 -18.31
C VAL A 129 25.09 17.19 -18.76
N ASP A 130 24.49 16.55 -19.76
CA ASP A 130 25.07 15.42 -20.49
C ASP A 130 25.31 15.83 -21.94
N LYS A 131 26.57 15.82 -22.39
CA LYS A 131 26.97 16.11 -23.79
C LYS A 131 26.31 17.37 -24.39
N ASN A 132 26.31 18.48 -23.63
CA ASN A 132 25.70 19.78 -23.98
C ASN A 132 24.16 19.80 -24.00
N GLN A 133 23.52 18.81 -23.37
CA GLN A 133 22.08 18.79 -23.16
C GLN A 133 21.78 18.85 -21.66
N GLU A 134 20.97 19.81 -21.26
CA GLU A 134 20.42 19.86 -19.91
C GLU A 134 19.32 18.82 -19.79
N VAL A 135 19.40 18.00 -18.75
CA VAL A 135 18.42 16.96 -18.43
C VAL A 135 17.99 17.14 -16.99
N THR A 136 16.68 17.27 -16.78
CA THR A 136 16.08 17.47 -15.47
C THR A 136 15.25 16.27 -15.07
N TYR A 137 15.55 15.70 -13.90
CA TYR A 137 14.81 14.56 -13.36
C TYR A 137 14.19 14.84 -11.99
N CYS A 138 13.09 14.14 -11.71
CA CYS A 138 12.39 14.20 -10.44
C CYS A 138 13.05 13.27 -9.41
N ARG A 139 13.56 13.83 -8.31
CA ARG A 139 14.20 13.09 -7.21
C ARG A 139 13.25 12.17 -6.46
N ARG A 140 11.96 12.53 -6.38
CA ARG A 140 10.91 11.71 -5.74
C ARG A 140 10.59 10.41 -6.50
N CYS A 141 10.92 10.34 -7.78
CA CYS A 141 10.64 9.16 -8.62
C CYS A 141 11.81 8.16 -8.72
N ILE A 142 12.96 8.44 -8.10
CA ILE A 142 14.18 7.61 -8.27
C ILE A 142 13.89 6.13 -7.95
N ASP A 143 13.26 5.87 -6.80
CA ASP A 143 12.96 4.51 -6.34
C ASP A 143 11.88 3.79 -7.17
N PHE A 144 11.10 4.54 -7.95
CA PHE A 144 10.04 4.01 -8.80
C PHE A 144 10.49 3.83 -10.26
N GLY A 145 11.72 4.23 -10.58
CA GLY A 145 12.25 4.35 -11.93
C GLY A 145 12.28 5.82 -12.34
N ARG A 146 13.49 6.38 -12.42
CA ARG A 146 13.78 7.78 -12.74
C ARG A 146 12.82 8.33 -13.80
N SER A 147 12.22 9.48 -13.47
CA SER A 147 11.37 10.26 -14.37
C SER A 147 12.09 11.53 -14.73
N ASP A 148 12.26 11.77 -16.02
CA ASP A 148 12.91 12.97 -16.55
C ASP A 148 12.21 13.50 -17.81
N ASP A 149 12.76 14.62 -18.29
CA ASP A 149 12.30 15.44 -19.42
C ASP A 149 13.00 15.08 -20.74
N TYR A 150 13.87 14.07 -20.72
CA TYR A 150 14.75 13.72 -21.82
C TYR A 150 14.48 12.33 -22.40
N PHE A 151 14.16 11.33 -21.57
CA PHE A 151 13.77 10.00 -22.00
C PHE A 151 12.25 9.85 -21.99
N ILE A 152 11.70 9.39 -23.11
CA ILE A 152 10.27 9.08 -23.19
C ILE A 152 9.93 7.85 -22.33
N LYS A 153 8.72 7.85 -21.78
CA LYS A 153 8.06 6.66 -21.25
C LYS A 153 6.89 6.29 -22.15
N PHE A 154 6.62 4.99 -22.21
CA PHE A 154 5.50 4.40 -22.95
C PHE A 154 4.40 4.07 -21.96
N HIS A 155 3.20 4.55 -22.27
CA HIS A 155 1.99 4.29 -21.51
C HIS A 155 1.07 3.41 -22.36
N ILE A 156 0.84 2.18 -21.88
CA ILE A 156 0.11 1.14 -22.61
C ILE A 156 -1.32 1.07 -22.07
N ASN A 157 -2.33 1.16 -22.94
CA ASN A 157 -3.75 1.07 -22.61
C ASN A 157 -4.50 0.27 -23.67
N ILE A 158 -4.18 -1.02 -23.76
CA ILE A 158 -4.83 -1.93 -24.70
C ILE A 158 -6.13 -2.43 -24.07
N PRO A 159 -7.30 -2.30 -24.72
CA PRO A 159 -8.56 -2.82 -24.20
C PRO A 159 -8.44 -4.29 -23.82
N VAL A 160 -8.87 -4.61 -22.60
CA VAL A 160 -9.04 -6.00 -22.16
C VAL A 160 -10.42 -6.44 -22.64
N SER A 161 -10.53 -7.63 -23.23
CA SER A 161 -11.81 -8.11 -23.78
C SER A 161 -12.07 -9.55 -23.34
N ASN A 162 -13.33 -9.86 -23.04
CA ASN A 162 -13.84 -11.21 -22.82
C ASN A 162 -13.38 -11.91 -21.53
N LEU A 163 -13.15 -11.17 -20.44
CA LEU A 163 -12.99 -11.80 -19.13
C LEU A 163 -14.33 -12.36 -18.65
N LYS A 164 -14.32 -13.61 -18.18
CA LYS A 164 -15.52 -14.22 -17.61
C LYS A 164 -15.87 -13.51 -16.30
N VAL A 165 -17.06 -12.94 -16.24
CA VAL A 165 -17.58 -12.28 -15.04
C VAL A 165 -17.58 -13.28 -13.85
N PRO A 166 -17.01 -12.91 -12.70
CA PRO A 166 -17.02 -13.77 -11.52
C PRO A 166 -18.43 -13.83 -10.92
N GLU A 167 -18.72 -14.95 -10.26
CA GLU A 167 -19.91 -15.04 -9.40
C GLU A 167 -19.85 -13.99 -8.30
N ARG A 168 -21.03 -13.50 -7.88
CA ARG A 168 -21.11 -12.53 -6.80
C ARG A 168 -20.58 -13.16 -5.50
N PRO A 169 -19.63 -12.51 -4.79
CA PRO A 169 -19.09 -13.05 -3.55
C PRO A 169 -20.19 -13.29 -2.51
N SER A 170 -20.11 -14.41 -1.79
CA SER A 170 -21.12 -14.84 -0.81
C SER A 170 -20.96 -14.20 0.59
N VAL A 171 -20.29 -13.05 0.68
CA VAL A 171 -19.98 -12.38 1.94
C VAL A 171 -21.27 -11.88 2.61
N LYS A 172 -21.50 -12.31 3.86
CA LYS A 172 -22.61 -11.83 4.68
C LYS A 172 -22.20 -10.55 5.40
N LEU A 173 -22.81 -9.43 5.02
CA LEU A 173 -22.64 -8.14 5.69
C LEU A 173 -23.64 -7.99 6.84
N SER A 174 -23.25 -7.26 7.89
CA SER A 174 -24.22 -6.73 8.86
C SER A 174 -25.00 -5.57 8.25
N ASP A 175 -26.18 -5.25 8.79
CA ASP A 175 -27.05 -4.16 8.30
C ASP A 175 -26.28 -2.83 8.09
N VAL A 176 -25.37 -2.49 9.02
CA VAL A 176 -24.54 -1.27 8.96
C VAL A 176 -23.50 -1.34 7.86
N GLN A 177 -22.88 -2.50 7.65
CA GLN A 177 -21.93 -2.71 6.56
C GLN A 177 -22.64 -2.72 5.21
N GLU A 178 -23.84 -3.28 5.14
CA GLU A 178 -24.65 -3.32 3.91
C GLU A 178 -25.10 -1.92 3.49
N GLU A 179 -25.56 -1.09 4.43
CA GLU A 179 -25.87 0.33 4.19
C GLU A 179 -24.63 1.09 3.65
N ALA A 180 -23.48 0.90 4.30
CA ALA A 180 -22.24 1.52 3.86
C ALA A 180 -21.77 1.02 2.49
N SER A 181 -21.94 -0.27 2.21
CA SER A 181 -21.57 -0.87 0.92
C SER A 181 -22.45 -0.35 -0.22
N LYS A 182 -23.77 -0.22 0.00
CA LYS A 182 -24.71 0.37 -0.97
C LYS A 182 -24.36 1.82 -1.28
N SER A 183 -24.18 2.64 -0.24
CA SER A 183 -23.80 4.05 -0.41
C SER A 183 -22.44 4.21 -1.11
N LEU A 184 -21.47 3.32 -0.82
CA LEU A 184 -20.19 3.32 -1.54
C LEU A 184 -20.36 3.03 -3.03
N VAL A 185 -21.17 2.03 -3.40
CA VAL A 185 -21.45 1.69 -4.81
C VAL A 185 -22.13 2.87 -5.52
N GLU A 186 -23.14 3.48 -4.89
CA GLU A 186 -23.83 4.66 -5.44
C GLU A 186 -22.88 5.86 -5.67
N ASN A 187 -21.95 6.08 -4.76
CA ASN A 187 -20.94 7.13 -4.89
C ASN A 187 -19.93 6.83 -5.99
N ILE A 188 -19.48 5.58 -6.13
CA ILE A 188 -18.60 5.17 -7.24
C ILE A 188 -19.30 5.38 -8.59
N ASP A 189 -20.57 4.98 -8.70
CA ASP A 189 -21.36 5.18 -9.92
C ASP A 189 -21.57 6.66 -10.25
N SER A 190 -21.55 7.52 -9.22
CA SER A 190 -21.68 8.97 -9.34
C SER A 190 -20.33 9.72 -9.42
N ALA A 191 -19.21 9.01 -9.59
CA ALA A 191 -17.86 9.57 -9.62
C ALA A 191 -17.47 10.39 -8.35
N LYS A 192 -17.87 9.92 -7.16
CA LYS A 192 -17.67 10.62 -5.88
C LYS A 192 -16.72 9.86 -4.95
N SER A 193 -15.55 10.47 -4.69
CA SER A 193 -14.58 9.96 -3.73
C SER A 193 -15.15 9.87 -2.31
N THR A 194 -14.90 8.76 -1.61
CA THR A 194 -15.57 8.41 -0.35
C THR A 194 -14.57 7.92 0.70
N LEU A 195 -14.76 8.30 1.97
CA LEU A 195 -14.03 7.74 3.10
C LEU A 195 -14.95 6.81 3.92
N ILE A 196 -14.57 5.54 4.03
CA ILE A 196 -15.14 4.62 5.01
C ILE A 196 -14.37 4.76 6.32
N TRP A 197 -14.93 5.52 7.25
CA TRP A 197 -14.39 5.69 8.59
C TRP A 197 -14.99 4.64 9.55
N ALA A 198 -14.28 3.54 9.70
CA ALA A 198 -14.79 2.36 10.39
C ALA A 198 -13.86 1.91 11.51
N VAL A 199 -14.44 1.62 12.69
CA VAL A 199 -13.66 1.19 13.86
C VAL A 199 -12.88 -0.12 13.61
N CYS A 200 -11.81 -0.34 14.37
CA CYS A 200 -11.04 -1.57 14.29
C CYS A 200 -11.92 -2.80 14.54
N GLY A 201 -11.93 -3.75 13.60
CA GLY A 201 -12.81 -4.92 13.65
C GLY A 201 -14.23 -4.66 13.14
N ALA A 202 -14.48 -3.57 12.41
CA ALA A 202 -15.75 -3.34 11.72
C ALA A 202 -15.94 -4.17 10.44
N GLY A 203 -14.88 -4.82 9.95
CA GLY A 203 -14.90 -5.51 8.66
C GLY A 203 -14.88 -4.52 7.49
N LYS A 204 -13.81 -3.71 7.41
CA LYS A 204 -13.61 -2.68 6.37
C LYS A 204 -13.54 -3.30 4.98
N THR A 205 -12.77 -4.38 4.86
CA THR A 205 -12.50 -5.03 3.60
C THR A 205 -13.76 -5.66 3.03
N GLU A 206 -14.66 -6.22 3.85
CA GLU A 206 -15.92 -6.81 3.40
C GLU A 206 -16.86 -5.81 2.72
N ILE A 207 -16.84 -4.54 3.15
CA ILE A 207 -17.71 -3.48 2.62
C ILE A 207 -17.43 -3.21 1.14
N VAL A 208 -16.18 -3.36 0.71
CA VAL A 208 -15.77 -3.03 -0.67
C VAL A 208 -15.98 -4.18 -1.66
N TYR A 209 -16.43 -5.36 -1.21
CA TYR A 209 -16.62 -6.52 -2.10
C TYR A 209 -17.63 -6.21 -3.21
N GLU A 210 -18.76 -5.58 -2.86
CA GLU A 210 -19.78 -5.23 -3.85
C GLU A 210 -19.26 -4.16 -4.83
N ALA A 211 -18.53 -3.16 -4.33
CA ALA A 211 -17.90 -2.14 -5.17
C ALA A 211 -16.90 -2.75 -6.17
N ILE A 212 -16.10 -3.72 -5.72
CA ILE A 212 -15.15 -4.45 -6.57
C ILE A 212 -15.89 -5.30 -7.60
N HIS A 213 -16.88 -6.08 -7.17
CA HIS A 213 -17.68 -6.92 -8.07
C HIS A 213 -18.40 -6.11 -9.14
N ARG A 214 -18.99 -4.97 -8.74
CA ARG A 214 -19.67 -4.05 -9.65
C ARG A 214 -18.71 -3.42 -10.66
N ALA A 215 -17.56 -2.93 -10.22
CA ALA A 215 -16.53 -2.38 -11.11
C ALA A 215 -16.05 -3.42 -12.14
N ILE A 216 -15.88 -4.69 -11.71
CA ILE A 216 -15.50 -5.78 -12.61
C ILE A 216 -16.58 -6.02 -13.68
N ILE A 217 -17.87 -6.06 -13.29
CA ILE A 217 -18.99 -6.23 -14.23
C ILE A 217 -19.06 -5.09 -15.25
N ASP A 218 -18.81 -3.87 -14.79
CA ASP A 218 -18.85 -2.67 -15.62
C ASP A 218 -17.55 -2.46 -16.43
N GLU A 219 -16.67 -3.48 -16.47
CA GLU A 219 -15.38 -3.47 -17.18
C GLU A 219 -14.45 -2.33 -16.77
N LYS A 220 -14.61 -1.80 -15.55
CA LYS A 220 -13.77 -0.75 -14.96
C LYS A 220 -12.49 -1.32 -14.36
N ASN A 221 -11.39 -0.59 -14.50
CA ASN A 221 -10.11 -0.91 -13.86
C ASN A 221 -10.17 -0.50 -12.39
N ILE A 222 -10.11 -1.48 -11.49
CA ILE A 222 -10.16 -1.28 -10.04
C ILE A 222 -8.87 -1.77 -9.36
N CYS A 223 -8.36 -0.95 -8.45
CA CYS A 223 -7.16 -1.24 -7.66
C CYS A 223 -7.47 -1.20 -6.16
N LEU A 224 -7.10 -2.26 -5.44
CA LEU A 224 -7.00 -2.27 -3.99
C LEU A 224 -5.52 -2.10 -3.59
N ALA A 225 -5.18 -0.90 -3.13
CA ALA A 225 -3.83 -0.54 -2.70
C ALA A 225 -3.69 -0.60 -1.18
N ILE A 226 -2.65 -1.28 -0.70
CA ILE A 226 -2.35 -1.42 0.73
C ILE A 226 -0.90 -1.02 1.02
N PRO A 227 -0.56 -0.29 2.11
CA PRO A 227 0.82 0.12 2.37
C PRO A 227 1.80 -1.05 2.65
N ARG A 228 1.30 -2.19 3.15
CA ARG A 228 2.12 -3.29 3.67
C ARG A 228 2.06 -4.55 2.79
N ARG A 229 3.21 -5.20 2.59
CA ARG A 229 3.36 -6.37 1.68
C ARG A 229 2.65 -7.63 2.19
N ASP A 230 2.76 -7.90 3.50
CA ASP A 230 2.13 -9.03 4.17
C ASP A 230 0.60 -8.99 4.06
N VAL A 231 0.01 -7.80 4.22
CA VAL A 231 -1.44 -7.61 4.06
C VAL A 231 -1.89 -7.80 2.60
N VAL A 232 -1.10 -7.35 1.62
CA VAL A 232 -1.40 -7.64 0.19
C VAL A 232 -1.46 -9.15 -0.05
N LYS A 233 -0.52 -9.93 0.50
CA LYS A 233 -0.49 -11.38 0.35
C LYS A 233 -1.70 -12.06 1.02
N GLU A 234 -2.03 -11.66 2.25
CA GLU A 234 -3.22 -12.16 2.94
C GLU A 234 -4.50 -11.89 2.14
N LEU A 235 -4.65 -10.65 1.67
CA LEU A 235 -5.83 -10.23 0.92
C LEU A 235 -5.88 -10.90 -0.45
N SER A 236 -4.77 -11.07 -1.15
CA SER A 236 -4.78 -11.74 -2.46
C SER A 236 -5.23 -13.20 -2.35
N GLU A 237 -4.75 -13.95 -1.36
CA GLU A 237 -5.21 -15.33 -1.09
C GLU A 237 -6.71 -15.37 -0.76
N ARG A 238 -7.19 -14.37 -0.01
CA ARG A 238 -8.61 -14.24 0.32
C ARG A 238 -9.47 -13.92 -0.90
N PHE A 239 -9.13 -12.88 -1.66
CA PHE A 239 -9.85 -12.47 -2.85
C PHE A 239 -9.82 -13.55 -3.95
N ALA A 240 -8.71 -14.28 -4.10
CA ALA A 240 -8.63 -15.40 -5.03
C ALA A 240 -9.59 -16.55 -4.68
N ARG A 241 -9.84 -16.79 -3.37
CA ARG A 241 -10.86 -17.75 -2.93
C ARG A 241 -12.28 -17.24 -3.17
N ASP A 242 -12.54 -15.98 -2.86
CA ASP A 242 -13.89 -15.41 -2.89
C ASP A 242 -14.34 -15.03 -4.32
N PHE A 243 -13.41 -14.64 -5.21
CA PHE A 243 -13.61 -14.38 -6.64
C PHE A 243 -13.07 -15.56 -7.48
N LYS A 244 -13.48 -16.77 -7.12
CA LYS A 244 -12.93 -18.01 -7.67
C LYS A 244 -12.94 -18.03 -9.21
N GLY A 245 -11.77 -18.21 -9.80
CA GLY A 245 -11.59 -18.31 -11.25
C GLY A 245 -11.47 -16.98 -11.99
N TYR A 246 -11.48 -15.84 -11.28
CA TYR A 246 -11.17 -14.55 -11.85
C TYR A 246 -9.65 -14.27 -11.77
N PRO A 247 -9.00 -13.82 -12.85
CA PRO A 247 -7.60 -13.41 -12.80
C PRO A 247 -7.46 -12.14 -11.95
N ILE A 248 -6.44 -12.06 -11.10
CA ILE A 248 -6.16 -10.89 -10.26
C ILE A 248 -4.68 -10.54 -10.41
N SER A 249 -4.39 -9.30 -10.78
CA SER A 249 -3.02 -8.81 -10.84
C SER A 249 -2.52 -8.45 -9.44
N ILE A 250 -1.45 -9.09 -8.98
CA ILE A 250 -0.92 -8.94 -7.62
C ILE A 250 0.51 -8.38 -7.68
N LEU A 251 0.73 -7.22 -7.06
CA LEU A 251 2.04 -6.56 -7.06
C LEU A 251 2.48 -6.16 -5.66
N HIS A 252 3.50 -6.82 -5.10
CA HIS A 252 4.10 -6.43 -3.83
C HIS A 252 5.62 -6.63 -3.81
N GLY A 253 6.36 -5.55 -3.58
CA GLY A 253 7.82 -5.59 -3.62
C GLY A 253 8.35 -5.98 -5.02
N GLU A 254 9.13 -7.07 -5.06
CA GLU A 254 9.71 -7.61 -6.30
C GLU A 254 8.81 -8.66 -6.97
N GLU A 255 7.94 -9.32 -6.20
CA GLU A 255 6.98 -10.30 -6.70
C GLU A 255 5.84 -9.58 -7.41
N LYS A 256 5.68 -9.88 -8.71
CA LYS A 256 4.67 -9.29 -9.58
C LYS A 256 4.06 -10.38 -10.42
N THR A 257 2.78 -10.65 -10.15
CA THR A 257 1.95 -11.52 -10.98
C THR A 257 1.04 -10.60 -11.77
N LEU A 258 1.40 -10.37 -13.02
CA LEU A 258 0.63 -9.54 -13.94
C LEU A 258 -0.22 -10.48 -14.80
N GLU A 259 -1.52 -10.46 -14.56
CA GLU A 259 -2.51 -11.20 -15.32
C GLU A 259 -3.24 -10.26 -16.28
N GLU A 260 -3.89 -10.81 -17.30
CA GLU A 260 -4.89 -10.06 -18.06
C GLU A 260 -6.14 -9.90 -17.18
N SER A 261 -6.21 -8.80 -16.41
CA SER A 261 -7.27 -8.52 -15.46
C SER A 261 -7.51 -7.01 -15.31
N ASN A 262 -8.74 -6.63 -14.97
CA ASN A 262 -9.09 -5.28 -14.55
C ASN A 262 -9.11 -5.12 -13.01
N PHE A 263 -8.81 -6.17 -12.24
CA PHE A 263 -8.73 -6.14 -10.78
C PHE A 263 -7.29 -6.32 -10.30
N TYR A 264 -6.81 -5.30 -9.58
CA TYR A 264 -5.45 -5.24 -9.08
C TYR A 264 -5.44 -5.18 -7.56
N ILE A 265 -4.52 -5.92 -6.94
CA ILE A 265 -4.22 -5.81 -5.51
C ILE A 265 -2.72 -5.54 -5.40
N MET A 266 -2.33 -4.41 -4.82
CA MET A 266 -0.93 -4.01 -4.82
C MET A 266 -0.51 -3.20 -3.62
N THR A 267 0.80 -3.03 -3.45
CA THR A 267 1.27 -2.04 -2.50
C THR A 267 1.09 -0.61 -3.02
N THR A 268 0.87 0.36 -2.14
CA THR A 268 0.78 1.79 -2.52
C THR A 268 2.02 2.27 -3.28
N HIS A 269 3.19 1.65 -3.04
CA HIS A 269 4.42 1.91 -3.79
C HIS A 269 4.34 1.50 -5.26
N GLN A 270 3.64 0.41 -5.58
CA GLN A 270 3.48 -0.01 -6.98
C GLN A 270 2.48 0.88 -7.71
N LEU A 271 1.51 1.45 -7.00
CA LEU A 271 0.49 2.33 -7.55
C LEU A 271 1.10 3.56 -8.24
N VAL A 272 2.18 4.13 -7.70
CA VAL A 272 2.91 5.29 -8.28
C VAL A 272 3.47 5.03 -9.69
N LYS A 273 3.57 3.76 -10.11
CA LYS A 273 4.04 3.39 -11.45
C LYS A 273 2.95 3.43 -12.51
N TYR A 274 1.69 3.51 -12.06
CA TYR A 274 0.53 3.63 -12.93
C TYR A 274 0.17 5.10 -13.14
N TYR A 275 -0.30 5.43 -14.32
CA TYR A 275 -0.67 6.79 -14.69
C TYR A 275 -1.97 6.77 -15.49
N ASN A 276 -2.98 7.54 -15.08
CA ASN A 276 -4.25 7.70 -15.80
C ASN A 276 -4.87 6.36 -16.28
N TYR A 277 -5.00 5.39 -15.35
CA TYR A 277 -5.38 4.01 -15.70
C TYR A 277 -6.57 3.46 -14.92
N PHE A 278 -6.64 3.73 -13.62
CA PHE A 278 -7.67 3.17 -12.77
C PHE A 278 -8.93 4.04 -12.77
N ASP A 279 -10.08 3.41 -12.95
CA ASP A 279 -11.39 4.03 -12.75
C ASP A 279 -11.71 4.13 -11.26
N VAL A 280 -11.24 3.16 -10.45
CA VAL A 280 -11.43 3.15 -8.99
C VAL A 280 -10.14 2.73 -8.30
N VAL A 281 -9.70 3.52 -7.33
CA VAL A 281 -8.61 3.17 -6.41
C VAL A 281 -9.15 3.14 -5.00
N ILE A 282 -9.00 2.00 -4.34
CA ILE A 282 -9.33 1.80 -2.93
C ILE A 282 -8.03 1.71 -2.15
N ILE A 283 -7.80 2.63 -1.21
CA ILE A 283 -6.63 2.62 -0.33
C ILE A 283 -7.08 2.15 1.05
N ASP A 284 -6.69 0.92 1.41
CA ASP A 284 -6.86 0.44 2.78
C ASP A 284 -5.70 0.90 3.65
N GLU A 285 -5.99 1.12 4.92
CA GLU A 285 -5.01 1.55 5.91
C GLU A 285 -4.29 2.86 5.52
N VAL A 286 -5.03 3.86 5.03
CA VAL A 286 -4.50 5.18 4.63
C VAL A 286 -3.64 5.86 5.71
N ASP A 287 -3.85 5.51 6.98
CA ASP A 287 -3.14 6.03 8.14
C ASP A 287 -1.84 5.27 8.46
N ALA A 288 -1.51 4.20 7.73
CA ALA A 288 -0.27 3.45 7.93
C ALA A 288 0.91 4.07 7.18
N PHE A 289 2.08 4.06 7.83
CA PHE A 289 3.36 4.13 7.15
C PHE A 289 3.51 2.93 6.18
N PRO A 290 4.13 3.10 5.00
CA PRO A 290 4.77 4.31 4.47
C PRO A 290 3.85 5.29 3.73
N TYR A 291 2.55 4.99 3.57
CA TYR A 291 1.66 5.84 2.79
C TYR A 291 1.38 7.19 3.46
N SER A 292 0.96 7.17 4.73
CA SER A 292 0.57 8.38 5.45
C SER A 292 1.75 9.36 5.58
N GLY A 293 1.60 10.56 5.03
CA GLY A 293 2.61 11.63 5.12
C GLY A 293 3.70 11.54 4.06
N ASP A 294 3.65 10.57 3.16
CA ASP A 294 4.50 10.52 1.97
C ASP A 294 3.73 11.11 0.78
N GLU A 295 4.06 12.35 0.41
CA GLU A 295 3.40 13.02 -0.70
C GLU A 295 3.56 12.27 -2.02
N CYS A 296 4.66 11.51 -2.24
CA CYS A 296 4.90 10.79 -3.49
C CYS A 296 3.88 9.68 -3.67
N LEU A 297 3.59 8.95 -2.59
CA LEU A 297 2.57 7.91 -2.58
C LEU A 297 1.16 8.49 -2.65
N GLU A 298 0.87 9.55 -1.89
CA GLU A 298 -0.44 10.20 -1.89
C GLU A 298 -0.78 10.83 -3.25
N ASN A 299 0.19 11.49 -3.89
CA ASN A 299 0.01 12.03 -5.24
C ASN A 299 0.02 10.94 -6.30
N GLY A 300 0.88 9.93 -6.17
CA GLY A 300 0.91 8.79 -7.08
C GLY A 300 -0.42 8.04 -7.13
N ALA A 301 -1.13 7.95 -6.01
CA ALA A 301 -2.50 7.43 -6.01
C ALA A 301 -3.45 8.27 -6.87
N LYS A 302 -3.35 9.60 -6.80
CA LYS A 302 -4.18 10.51 -7.61
C LYS A 302 -3.81 10.45 -9.09
N THR A 303 -2.52 10.44 -9.44
CA THR A 303 -2.08 10.37 -10.84
C THR A 303 -2.37 9.02 -11.48
N SER A 304 -2.50 7.95 -10.69
CA SER A 304 -2.89 6.63 -11.19
C SER A 304 -4.36 6.55 -11.63
N LEU A 305 -5.21 7.43 -11.11
CA LEU A 305 -6.63 7.52 -11.46
C LEU A 305 -6.81 8.20 -12.81
N LYS A 306 -7.88 7.79 -13.51
CA LYS A 306 -8.39 8.55 -14.64
C LYS A 306 -8.97 9.90 -14.19
N ASP A 307 -9.17 10.81 -15.15
CA ASP A 307 -9.72 12.15 -14.89
C ASP A 307 -11.08 12.11 -14.16
N ASP A 308 -11.91 11.10 -14.46
CA ASP A 308 -13.20 10.81 -13.82
C ASP A 308 -13.13 9.67 -12.79
N GLY A 309 -11.92 9.25 -12.41
CA GLY A 309 -11.68 8.17 -11.49
C GLY A 309 -12.06 8.48 -10.04
N VAL A 310 -12.41 7.44 -9.29
CA VAL A 310 -12.88 7.55 -7.90
C VAL A 310 -11.84 7.04 -6.91
N LEU A 311 -11.58 7.84 -5.88
CA LEU A 311 -10.71 7.46 -4.77
C LEU A 311 -11.53 7.08 -3.54
N VAL A 312 -11.32 5.88 -3.03
CA VAL A 312 -11.99 5.35 -1.83
C VAL A 312 -10.93 5.13 -0.75
N PHE A 313 -11.14 5.68 0.43
CA PHE A 313 -10.25 5.48 1.57
C PHE A 313 -10.90 4.60 2.63
N LEU A 314 -10.17 3.63 3.18
CA LEU A 314 -10.61 2.82 4.31
C LEU A 314 -9.71 3.07 5.52
N SER A 315 -10.26 3.60 6.62
CA SER A 315 -9.45 3.89 7.81
C SER A 315 -10.24 3.83 9.11
N ALA A 316 -9.56 3.44 10.18
CA ALA A 316 -10.07 3.60 11.54
C ALA A 316 -9.73 4.98 12.12
N THR A 317 -8.65 5.60 11.65
CA THR A 317 -8.09 6.84 12.21
C THR A 317 -7.70 7.82 11.09
N PRO A 318 -8.66 8.24 10.25
CA PRO A 318 -8.38 9.10 9.11
C PRO A 318 -7.84 10.46 9.56
N SER A 319 -6.88 11.01 8.79
CA SER A 319 -6.38 12.37 8.98
C SER A 319 -7.42 13.40 8.56
N GLU A 320 -7.29 14.64 9.04
CA GLU A 320 -8.19 15.73 8.62
C GLU A 320 -8.06 16.03 7.13
N ILE A 321 -6.86 15.87 6.56
CA ILE A 321 -6.59 16.02 5.12
C ILE A 321 -7.48 15.03 4.34
N VAL A 322 -7.46 13.74 4.70
CA VAL A 322 -8.27 12.69 4.05
C VAL A 322 -9.76 12.94 4.22
N LYS A 323 -10.21 13.42 5.39
CA LYS A 323 -11.64 13.76 5.60
C LYS A 323 -12.09 14.92 4.71
N SER A 324 -11.22 15.91 4.50
CA SER A 324 -11.52 17.09 3.69
C SER A 324 -11.38 16.87 2.18
N SER A 325 -10.69 15.81 1.76
CA SER A 325 -10.45 15.50 0.35
C SER A 325 -11.52 14.63 -0.31
N VAL A 326 -12.53 14.19 0.43
CA VAL A 326 -13.60 13.30 -0.05
C VAL A 326 -14.95 14.01 -0.08
N TYR A 327 -15.84 13.54 -0.94
CA TYR A 327 -17.22 14.02 -1.02
C TYR A 327 -18.05 13.60 0.21
N GLU A 328 -17.89 12.34 0.64
CA GLU A 328 -18.66 11.79 1.75
C GLU A 328 -17.78 10.99 2.72
N VAL A 329 -18.12 11.07 4.00
CA VAL A 329 -17.53 10.26 5.08
C VAL A 329 -18.59 9.35 5.68
N ILE A 330 -18.53 8.06 5.32
CA ILE A 330 -19.41 7.03 5.84
C ILE A 330 -18.81 6.48 7.14
N LYS A 331 -19.49 6.73 8.26
CA LYS A 331 -19.02 6.31 9.59
C LYS A 331 -19.63 4.98 10.03
N ILE A 332 -18.77 4.03 10.38
CA ILE A 332 -19.14 2.72 10.94
C ILE A 332 -18.57 2.62 12.36
N PRO A 333 -19.37 3.00 13.37
CA PRO A 333 -18.89 3.17 14.73
C PRO A 333 -18.84 1.87 15.55
N ILE A 334 -19.19 0.72 14.95
CA ILE A 334 -19.36 -0.54 15.66
C ILE A 334 -18.65 -1.70 14.95
N ARG A 335 -18.20 -2.69 15.71
CA ARG A 335 -17.62 -3.93 15.16
C ARG A 335 -18.69 -4.80 14.50
N TYR A 336 -18.29 -5.72 13.61
CA TYR A 336 -19.21 -6.60 12.88
C TYR A 336 -20.13 -7.43 13.81
N HIS A 337 -19.61 -7.82 14.98
CA HIS A 337 -20.34 -8.58 16.01
C HIS A 337 -21.15 -7.69 16.99
N ARG A 338 -21.30 -6.39 16.68
CA ARG A 338 -22.06 -5.38 17.44
C ARG A 338 -21.55 -5.02 18.84
N TYR A 339 -20.26 -5.29 19.14
CA TYR A 339 -19.63 -4.83 20.39
C TYR A 339 -18.85 -3.53 20.18
N LEU A 340 -18.82 -2.72 21.24
CA LEU A 340 -18.11 -1.45 21.30
C LEU A 340 -16.59 -1.67 21.40
N LEU A 341 -15.82 -0.65 21.04
CA LEU A 341 -14.38 -0.67 21.28
C LEU A 341 -14.09 -0.55 22.79
N PRO A 342 -13.09 -1.28 23.32
CA PRO A 342 -12.65 -1.09 24.70
C PRO A 342 -12.06 0.31 24.85
N VAL A 343 -12.52 1.05 25.86
CA VAL A 343 -12.01 2.39 26.19
C VAL A 343 -10.78 2.24 27.08
N PRO A 344 -9.60 2.73 26.66
CA PRO A 344 -8.38 2.60 27.45
C PRO A 344 -8.46 3.33 28.80
N LYS A 345 -7.93 2.69 29.85
CA LYS A 345 -7.74 3.31 31.16
C LYS A 345 -6.32 3.88 31.25
N ILE A 346 -6.20 5.15 31.62
CA ILE A 346 -4.89 5.75 31.88
C ILE A 346 -4.46 5.42 33.31
N LYS A 347 -3.24 4.93 33.47
CA LYS A 347 -2.60 4.76 34.77
C LYS A 347 -1.30 5.55 34.79
N ILE A 348 -1.20 6.46 35.77
CA ILE A 348 0.03 7.21 36.02
C ILE A 348 0.91 6.44 37.00
N GLU A 349 2.16 6.25 36.63
CA GLU A 349 3.23 5.68 37.44
C GLU A 349 4.39 6.67 37.57
N LYS A 350 5.38 6.35 38.40
CA LYS A 350 6.56 7.21 38.51
C LYS A 350 7.54 6.98 37.33
N PRO A 351 8.32 7.99 36.91
CA PRO A 351 9.29 7.86 35.83
C PRO A 351 10.24 6.67 35.96
N GLU A 352 10.65 6.33 37.19
CA GLU A 352 11.57 5.22 37.47
C GLU A 352 10.96 3.83 37.18
N VAL A 353 9.66 3.74 36.88
CA VAL A 353 9.06 2.51 36.37
C VAL A 353 9.47 2.28 34.93
N PHE A 354 9.56 3.34 34.12
CA PHE A 354 9.78 3.26 32.67
C PHE A 354 11.26 3.07 32.29
N ASP A 355 12.18 3.41 33.19
CA ASP A 355 13.60 3.02 33.11
C ASP A 355 13.91 1.67 33.79
N PHE A 356 12.87 0.96 34.24
CA PHE A 356 12.92 -0.33 34.95
C PHE A 356 13.64 -0.32 36.31
N SER A 357 13.97 0.85 36.88
CA SER A 357 14.61 0.98 38.19
C SER A 357 13.67 0.70 39.36
N ARG A 358 12.34 0.82 39.12
CA ARG A 358 11.30 0.65 40.13
C ARG A 358 10.21 -0.31 39.67
N LYS A 359 9.79 -1.18 40.59
CA LYS A 359 8.62 -2.05 40.39
C LYS A 359 7.31 -1.26 40.40
N SER A 360 6.44 -1.50 39.42
CA SER A 360 5.04 -1.04 39.42
C SER A 360 4.16 -2.07 40.15
N GLN A 361 3.55 -1.64 41.26
CA GLN A 361 2.57 -2.45 41.99
C GLN A 361 1.28 -2.65 41.18
N PHE A 362 0.93 -1.67 40.34
CA PHE A 362 -0.22 -1.79 39.46
C PHE A 362 -0.02 -2.89 38.43
N LEU A 363 1.12 -2.92 37.73
CA LEU A 363 1.40 -3.93 36.71
C LEU A 363 1.40 -5.33 37.29
N GLU A 364 2.02 -5.53 38.45
CA GLU A 364 2.01 -6.83 39.13
C GLU A 364 0.59 -7.29 39.44
N LYS A 365 -0.23 -6.42 40.03
CA LYS A 365 -1.62 -6.74 40.37
C LYS A 365 -2.45 -7.01 39.11
N PHE A 366 -2.33 -6.16 38.10
CA PHE A 366 -3.03 -6.31 36.83
C PHE A 366 -2.70 -7.65 36.19
N ILE A 367 -1.41 -7.98 36.07
CA ILE A 367 -0.97 -9.22 35.41
C ILE A 367 -1.48 -10.45 36.17
N LYS A 368 -1.33 -10.49 37.50
CA LYS A 368 -1.86 -11.61 38.31
C LYS A 368 -3.38 -11.78 38.13
N GLU A 369 -4.14 -10.69 38.24
CA GLU A 369 -5.60 -10.72 38.07
C GLU A 369 -6.05 -11.17 36.67
N LYS A 370 -5.25 -10.93 35.62
CA LYS A 370 -5.58 -11.35 34.25
C LYS A 370 -5.21 -12.81 33.98
N LEU A 371 -4.04 -13.24 34.44
CA LEU A 371 -3.63 -14.64 34.31
C LEU A 371 -4.54 -15.57 35.12
N GLU A 372 -4.99 -15.16 36.32
CA GLU A 372 -5.99 -15.91 37.11
C GLU A 372 -7.34 -16.08 36.39
N LYS A 373 -7.64 -15.23 35.40
CA LYS A 373 -8.84 -15.31 34.56
C LYS A 373 -8.60 -16.05 33.24
N ASP A 374 -7.48 -16.77 33.11
CA ASP A 374 -7.07 -17.49 31.89
C ASP A 374 -7.01 -16.56 30.65
N ARG A 375 -6.48 -15.35 30.85
CA ARG A 375 -6.28 -14.35 29.80
C ARG A 375 -4.80 -14.15 29.54
N ARG A 376 -4.47 -13.84 28.28
CA ARG A 376 -3.11 -13.50 27.84
C ARG A 376 -2.91 -11.99 27.80
N ILE A 377 -1.67 -11.55 27.92
CA ILE A 377 -1.34 -10.13 27.98
C ILE A 377 -0.36 -9.78 26.88
N LEU A 378 -0.69 -8.75 26.11
CA LEU A 378 0.20 -8.16 25.12
C LEU A 378 0.68 -6.79 25.62
N ILE A 379 1.99 -6.64 25.79
CA ILE A 379 2.61 -5.42 26.31
C ILE A 379 3.35 -4.73 25.17
N PHE A 380 2.91 -3.53 24.81
CA PHE A 380 3.58 -2.69 23.83
C PHE A 380 4.63 -1.82 24.53
N VAL A 381 5.88 -1.91 24.09
CA VAL A 381 7.00 -1.04 24.49
C VAL A 381 7.40 -0.13 23.32
N PRO A 382 7.90 1.08 23.58
CA PRO A 382 8.13 2.06 22.52
C PRO A 382 9.31 1.72 21.60
N GLU A 383 10.33 1.03 22.12
CA GLU A 383 11.58 0.77 21.42
C GLU A 383 11.99 -0.70 21.49
N THR A 384 12.64 -1.19 20.44
CA THR A 384 13.11 -2.59 20.34
C THR A 384 14.11 -2.94 21.44
N GLY A 385 14.97 -2.00 21.84
CA GLY A 385 15.95 -2.18 22.92
C GLY A 385 15.33 -2.36 24.30
N MET A 386 14.05 -2.01 24.48
CA MET A 386 13.35 -2.19 25.75
C MET A 386 12.78 -3.61 25.91
N CYS A 387 12.62 -4.37 24.83
CA CYS A 387 11.96 -5.67 24.87
C CYS A 387 12.63 -6.65 25.85
N GLU A 388 13.95 -6.84 25.73
CA GLU A 388 14.69 -7.78 26.58
C GLU A 388 14.73 -7.32 28.05
N THR A 389 15.00 -6.03 28.29
CA THR A 389 14.97 -5.43 29.62
C THR A 389 13.60 -5.55 30.28
N ALA A 390 12.53 -5.38 29.51
CA ALA A 390 11.17 -5.56 29.99
C ALA A 390 10.90 -7.02 30.40
N VAL A 391 11.35 -8.02 29.63
CA VAL A 391 11.22 -9.44 30.02
C VAL A 391 11.89 -9.70 31.37
N LEU A 392 13.14 -9.25 31.52
CA LEU A 392 13.89 -9.40 32.77
C LEU A 392 13.18 -8.71 33.95
N TYR A 393 12.69 -7.49 33.72
CA TYR A 393 11.91 -6.74 34.70
C TYR A 393 10.65 -7.49 35.14
N PHE A 394 9.85 -7.99 34.20
CA PHE A 394 8.60 -8.67 34.51
C PHE A 394 8.80 -10.02 35.20
N LYS A 395 9.80 -10.82 34.78
CA LYS A 395 10.17 -12.06 35.46
C LYS A 395 10.57 -11.82 36.91
N LYS A 396 11.42 -10.81 37.15
CA LYS A 396 11.85 -10.43 38.51
C LYS A 396 10.71 -9.88 39.36
N CYS A 397 9.81 -9.11 38.76
CA CYS A 397 8.77 -8.40 39.50
C CYS A 397 7.54 -9.26 39.80
N ILE A 398 7.23 -10.28 39.00
CA ILE A 398 5.92 -10.96 39.05
C ILE A 398 6.05 -12.41 39.50
N SER A 399 6.65 -13.26 38.68
CA SER A 399 6.96 -14.66 38.97
C SER A 399 7.86 -15.22 37.87
N GLU A 400 8.78 -16.14 38.22
CA GLU A 400 9.61 -16.86 37.25
C GLU A 400 8.82 -17.95 36.50
N GLU A 401 7.66 -18.38 37.03
CA GLU A 401 6.82 -19.43 36.44
C GLU A 401 5.99 -18.94 35.24
N ILE A 402 5.85 -17.62 35.07
CA ILE A 402 5.07 -17.03 33.98
C ILE A 402 5.92 -17.06 32.70
N MET A 403 5.34 -17.57 31.62
CA MET A 403 6.00 -17.64 30.32
C MET A 403 5.94 -16.27 29.63
N ILE A 404 7.08 -15.58 29.60
CA ILE A 404 7.23 -14.25 29.00
C ILE A 404 8.26 -14.32 27.87
N ASP A 405 7.88 -13.82 26.69
CA ASP A 405 8.75 -13.66 25.53
C ASP A 405 8.50 -12.29 24.85
N PHE A 406 9.29 -11.95 23.83
CA PHE A 406 9.16 -10.72 23.08
C PHE A 406 9.36 -10.90 21.57
N VAL A 407 8.74 -10.01 20.78
CA VAL A 407 8.88 -9.95 19.31
C VAL A 407 8.98 -8.51 18.81
N TYR A 408 9.87 -8.28 17.85
CA TYR A 408 10.05 -6.99 17.18
C TYR A 408 10.30 -7.18 15.66
N SER A 409 10.44 -6.08 14.92
CA SER A 409 10.52 -6.10 13.45
C SER A 409 11.69 -6.92 12.89
N GLY A 410 12.84 -6.94 13.57
CA GLY A 410 14.06 -7.64 13.16
C GLY A 410 14.26 -9.03 13.81
N ASP A 411 13.26 -9.56 14.50
CA ASP A 411 13.35 -10.88 15.13
C ASP A 411 13.17 -12.00 14.08
N GLU A 412 14.21 -12.81 13.87
CA GLU A 412 14.20 -13.95 12.94
C GLU A 412 13.16 -15.01 13.33
N ASN A 413 12.92 -15.19 14.64
CA ASN A 413 11.98 -16.18 15.18
C ASN A 413 10.58 -15.61 15.42
N ARG A 414 10.28 -14.42 14.86
CA ARG A 414 9.01 -13.70 15.07
C ARG A 414 7.78 -14.57 14.83
N SER A 415 7.73 -15.27 13.70
CA SER A 415 6.57 -16.08 13.31
C SER A 415 6.35 -17.24 14.29
N GLU A 416 7.43 -17.90 14.74
CA GLU A 416 7.37 -18.99 15.71
C GLU A 416 6.84 -18.50 17.07
N LYS A 417 7.37 -17.38 17.58
CA LYS A 417 6.93 -16.81 18.86
C LYS A 417 5.47 -16.34 18.83
N ILE A 418 5.04 -15.72 17.73
CA ILE A 418 3.62 -15.38 17.52
C ILE A 418 2.76 -16.64 17.56
N GLN A 419 3.20 -17.73 16.94
CA GLN A 419 2.48 -19.00 16.96
C GLN A 419 2.42 -19.61 18.37
N LYS A 420 3.52 -19.58 19.13
CA LYS A 420 3.54 -20.01 20.55
C LYS A 420 2.57 -19.20 21.40
N PHE A 421 2.56 -17.87 21.23
CA PHE A 421 1.59 -17.01 21.91
C PHE A 421 0.15 -17.34 21.49
N TYR A 422 -0.09 -17.59 20.21
CA TYR A 422 -1.39 -18.05 19.70
C TYR A 422 -1.84 -19.37 20.32
N ASN A 423 -0.91 -20.33 20.48
CA ASN A 423 -1.13 -21.64 21.09
C ASN A 423 -1.25 -21.62 22.63
N ARG A 424 -1.11 -20.44 23.27
CA ARG A 424 -1.09 -20.28 24.74
C ARG A 424 0.12 -20.93 25.43
N GLU A 425 1.24 -21.07 24.71
CA GLU A 425 2.53 -21.49 25.28
C GLU A 425 3.29 -20.31 25.91
N ILE A 426 2.86 -19.08 25.60
CA ILE A 426 3.37 -17.83 26.15
C ILE A 426 2.19 -17.08 26.78
N ASP A 427 2.34 -16.67 28.03
CA ASP A 427 1.32 -15.94 28.80
C ASP A 427 1.35 -14.44 28.49
N ILE A 428 2.57 -13.90 28.40
CA ILE A 428 2.83 -12.48 28.15
C ILE A 428 3.78 -12.33 26.96
N LEU A 429 3.31 -11.62 25.93
CA LEU A 429 4.13 -11.26 24.79
C LEU A 429 4.44 -9.76 24.85
N ILE A 430 5.73 -9.42 24.83
CA ILE A 430 6.19 -8.03 24.74
C ILE A 430 6.48 -7.70 23.28
N THR A 431 6.06 -6.54 22.81
CA THR A 431 6.25 -6.19 21.41
C THR A 431 6.32 -4.68 21.21
N THR A 432 6.73 -4.26 20.01
CA THR A 432 6.65 -2.86 19.59
C THR A 432 5.38 -2.64 18.74
N THR A 433 5.26 -1.49 18.07
CA THR A 433 4.17 -1.19 17.13
C THR A 433 4.07 -2.17 15.96
N ILE A 434 5.02 -3.11 15.81
CA ILE A 434 4.96 -4.15 14.77
C ILE A 434 3.66 -4.98 14.82
N LEU A 435 3.13 -5.28 16.02
CA LEU A 435 1.88 -6.03 16.18
C LEU A 435 0.64 -5.15 16.37
N GLU A 436 0.73 -3.84 16.13
CA GLU A 436 -0.45 -2.97 16.13
C GLU A 436 -1.43 -3.38 15.01
N ARG A 437 -0.93 -3.96 13.90
CA ARG A 437 -1.67 -4.50 12.73
C ARG A 437 -1.24 -5.93 12.37
N GLY A 438 -2.09 -6.68 11.68
CA GLY A 438 -1.75 -8.03 11.17
C GLY A 438 -1.99 -9.28 12.04
N VAL A 439 -2.45 -9.20 13.31
CA VAL A 439 -2.73 -10.43 14.13
C VAL A 439 -3.96 -10.33 15.02
N THR A 440 -4.67 -11.44 15.26
CA THR A 440 -5.83 -11.47 16.18
C THR A 440 -5.71 -12.62 17.17
N PHE A 441 -5.73 -12.28 18.47
CA PHE A 441 -5.70 -13.23 19.58
C PHE A 441 -7.04 -13.20 20.34
N ASP A 442 -7.40 -14.31 20.96
CA ASP A 442 -8.54 -14.37 21.89
C ASP A 442 -8.10 -14.21 23.35
N TYR A 443 -9.04 -13.90 24.22
CA TYR A 443 -8.84 -13.67 25.66
C TYR A 443 -7.63 -12.77 25.95
N LEU A 444 -7.60 -11.62 25.27
CA LEU A 444 -6.44 -10.72 25.26
C LEU A 444 -6.68 -9.47 26.11
N ASP A 445 -5.74 -9.13 26.98
CA ASP A 445 -5.61 -7.80 27.59
C ASP A 445 -4.37 -7.10 27.05
N VAL A 446 -4.39 -5.76 27.02
CA VAL A 446 -3.32 -4.96 26.45
C VAL A 446 -2.82 -3.91 27.43
N VAL A 447 -1.50 -3.78 27.51
CA VAL A 447 -0.82 -2.67 28.18
C VAL A 447 0.05 -1.95 27.17
N VAL A 448 -0.10 -0.63 27.08
CA VAL A 448 0.87 0.24 26.39
C VAL A 448 1.79 0.82 27.45
N PHE A 449 3.02 0.34 27.49
CA PHE A 449 4.06 0.77 28.40
C PHE A 449 4.75 2.03 27.86
N ASP A 450 4.88 3.04 28.72
CA ASP A 450 5.31 4.40 28.33
C ASP A 450 4.46 4.99 27.18
N ALA A 451 3.14 4.97 27.34
CA ALA A 451 2.17 5.37 26.30
C ALA A 451 2.28 6.84 25.85
N LYS A 452 3.08 7.67 26.52
CA LYS A 452 3.36 9.06 26.11
C LYS A 452 4.45 9.16 25.04
N HIS A 453 5.21 8.09 24.82
CA HIS A 453 6.38 8.11 23.94
C HIS A 453 5.98 8.50 22.51
N ILE A 454 6.88 9.19 21.79
CA ILE A 454 6.59 9.73 20.45
C ILE A 454 6.21 8.66 19.42
N ASN A 455 6.67 7.42 19.63
CA ASN A 455 6.35 6.27 18.77
C ASN A 455 4.88 5.82 18.91
N PHE A 456 4.19 6.19 20.00
CA PHE A 456 2.77 5.87 20.22
C PHE A 456 1.87 7.05 19.83
N THR A 457 1.71 7.23 18.54
CA THR A 457 0.79 8.23 17.98
C THR A 457 -0.68 7.90 18.32
N LYS A 458 -1.59 8.88 18.18
CA LYS A 458 -3.04 8.66 18.28
C LYS A 458 -3.51 7.44 17.48
N SER A 459 -3.05 7.29 16.23
CA SER A 459 -3.45 6.18 15.36
C SER A 459 -2.99 4.84 15.94
N ALA A 460 -1.71 4.72 16.29
CA ALA A 460 -1.15 3.51 16.89
C ALA A 460 -1.92 3.10 18.16
N LEU A 461 -2.19 4.06 19.06
CA LEU A 461 -2.95 3.80 20.29
C LEU A 461 -4.37 3.27 20.03
N ILE A 462 -5.08 3.80 19.04
CA ILE A 462 -6.42 3.32 18.67
C ILE A 462 -6.34 1.92 18.05
N GLN A 463 -5.36 1.65 17.18
CA GLN A 463 -5.15 0.34 16.55
C GLN A 463 -4.83 -0.74 17.59
N ILE A 464 -3.91 -0.41 18.51
CA ILE A 464 -3.54 -1.25 19.66
C ILE A 464 -4.77 -1.54 20.52
N SER A 465 -5.56 -0.52 20.86
CA SER A 465 -6.82 -0.70 21.61
C SER A 465 -7.81 -1.58 20.86
N GLY A 466 -7.83 -1.48 19.53
CA GLY A 466 -8.62 -2.29 18.61
C GLY A 466 -8.27 -3.79 18.57
N ARG A 467 -7.23 -4.24 19.26
CA ARG A 467 -6.85 -5.65 19.40
C ARG A 467 -7.70 -6.43 20.40
N VAL A 468 -8.16 -5.75 21.44
CA VAL A 468 -8.89 -6.38 22.54
C VAL A 468 -10.34 -6.58 22.15
N GLY A 469 -10.90 -7.74 22.48
CA GLY A 469 -12.32 -8.05 22.29
C GLY A 469 -12.75 -8.36 20.85
N ARG A 470 -11.87 -8.91 20.00
CA ARG A 470 -12.11 -9.11 18.55
C ARG A 470 -12.97 -10.33 18.19
N LYS A 471 -13.15 -11.27 19.12
CA LYS A 471 -13.92 -12.51 18.89
C LYS A 471 -15.31 -12.36 19.48
N ASP A 472 -16.31 -12.97 18.85
CA ASP A 472 -17.68 -12.86 19.35
C ASP A 472 -17.83 -13.44 20.78
N TYR A 473 -17.15 -14.58 21.02
CA TYR A 473 -17.10 -15.27 22.30
C TYR A 473 -16.17 -14.60 23.34
N ASP A 474 -15.25 -13.72 22.90
CA ASP A 474 -14.39 -12.92 23.77
C ASP A 474 -14.47 -11.46 23.34
N ASN A 475 -15.52 -10.81 23.84
CA ASN A 475 -15.81 -9.40 23.63
C ASN A 475 -15.37 -8.51 24.81
N SER A 476 -14.60 -9.09 25.74
CA SER A 476 -14.15 -8.47 26.98
C SER A 476 -12.63 -8.25 26.96
N GLY A 477 -12.14 -7.43 27.89
CA GLY A 477 -10.71 -7.18 28.08
C GLY A 477 -10.42 -5.72 28.40
N ASP A 478 -9.32 -5.49 29.10
CA ASP A 478 -8.84 -4.18 29.47
C ASP A 478 -7.72 -3.73 28.53
N VAL A 479 -7.74 -2.43 28.22
CA VAL A 479 -6.63 -1.72 27.59
C VAL A 479 -6.13 -0.70 28.59
N VAL A 480 -4.84 -0.72 28.90
CA VAL A 480 -4.23 0.23 29.84
C VAL A 480 -3.15 1.03 29.14
N PHE A 481 -3.24 2.36 29.24
CA PHE A 481 -2.16 3.27 28.87
C PHE A 481 -1.37 3.63 30.14
N LEU A 482 -0.17 3.08 30.27
CA LEU A 482 0.72 3.32 31.40
C LEU A 482 1.74 4.39 31.01
N ALA A 483 1.81 5.49 31.76
CA ALA A 483 2.75 6.58 31.50
C ALA A 483 3.09 7.32 32.81
N ASP A 484 4.11 8.18 32.83
CA ASP A 484 4.41 9.06 33.98
C ASP A 484 3.65 10.40 33.93
N ASN A 485 3.15 10.77 32.76
CA ASN A 485 2.26 11.89 32.53
C ASN A 485 1.28 11.60 31.38
N ILE A 486 0.30 12.48 31.17
CA ILE A 486 -0.70 12.29 30.13
C ILE A 486 -0.29 13.05 28.87
N SER A 487 -0.10 12.35 27.75
CA SER A 487 0.17 12.95 26.45
C SER A 487 -1.11 13.43 25.73
N LYS A 488 -0.93 14.27 24.70
CA LYS A 488 -2.02 14.70 23.81
C LYS A 488 -2.61 13.51 23.04
N ASP A 489 -1.75 12.63 22.50
CA ASP A 489 -2.15 11.44 21.74
C ASP A 489 -2.99 10.46 22.56
N MET A 490 -2.64 10.24 23.83
CA MET A 490 -3.46 9.42 24.74
C MET A 490 -4.88 9.99 24.89
N LYS A 491 -4.98 11.31 25.15
CA LYS A 491 -6.28 11.97 25.33
C LYS A 491 -7.11 11.95 24.05
N THR A 492 -6.51 12.24 22.90
CA THR A 492 -7.22 12.27 21.62
C THR A 492 -7.64 10.87 21.18
N ALA A 493 -6.82 9.84 21.42
CA ALA A 493 -7.17 8.45 21.14
C ALA A 493 -8.41 8.00 21.94
N ILE A 494 -8.41 8.23 23.26
CA ILE A 494 -9.56 7.91 24.12
C ILE A 494 -10.82 8.65 23.66
N LYS A 495 -10.71 9.97 23.41
CA LYS A 495 -11.84 10.77 22.94
C LYS A 495 -12.43 10.26 21.62
N GLU A 496 -11.59 9.83 20.67
CA GLU A 496 -12.05 9.31 19.38
C GLU A 496 -12.76 7.95 19.53
N ILE A 497 -12.23 7.07 20.39
CA ILE A 497 -12.88 5.81 20.74
C ILE A 497 -14.23 6.05 21.42
N GLU A 498 -14.29 6.96 22.38
CA GLU A 498 -15.53 7.34 23.06
C GLU A 498 -16.54 7.95 22.10
N TYR A 499 -16.09 8.82 21.18
CA TYR A 499 -16.93 9.41 20.16
C TYR A 499 -17.60 8.33 19.29
N MET A 500 -16.82 7.37 18.77
CA MET A 500 -17.39 6.26 17.99
C MET A 500 -18.33 5.41 18.83
N ASN A 501 -17.94 5.05 20.06
CA ASN A 501 -18.80 4.27 20.94
C ASN A 501 -20.13 4.97 21.26
N ASN A 502 -20.10 6.29 21.47
CA ASN A 502 -21.30 7.09 21.70
C ASN A 502 -22.17 7.19 20.44
N LEU A 503 -21.56 7.33 19.26
CA LEU A 503 -22.27 7.31 17.98
C LEU A 503 -22.98 5.97 17.76
N ALA A 504 -22.33 4.84 18.07
CA ALA A 504 -22.94 3.52 18.00
C ALA A 504 -24.14 3.38 18.96
N ARG A 505 -24.00 3.85 20.21
CA ARG A 505 -25.10 3.85 21.21
C ARG A 505 -26.26 4.72 20.76
N TYR A 506 -25.98 5.92 20.26
CA TYR A 506 -26.99 6.86 19.76
C TYR A 506 -27.80 6.24 18.61
N ARG A 507 -27.12 5.59 17.66
CA ARG A 507 -27.74 4.84 16.56
C ARG A 507 -28.32 3.47 16.98
N LYS A 508 -28.23 3.10 18.26
CA LYS A 508 -28.69 1.81 18.83
C LYS A 508 -28.09 0.57 18.18
N LEU A 509 -26.88 0.67 17.61
CA LEU A 509 -26.23 -0.40 16.86
C LEU A 509 -25.64 -1.51 17.74
N ASN A 510 -25.47 -1.24 19.03
CA ASN A 510 -24.95 -2.19 20.01
C ASN A 510 -26.05 -3.06 20.65
N ARG A 511 -27.25 -3.06 20.08
CA ARG A 511 -28.38 -3.92 20.50
C ARG A 511 -28.48 -5.09 19.53
N ARG A 512 -28.55 -6.30 20.08
CA ARG A 512 -28.82 -7.52 19.29
C ARG A 512 -30.30 -7.68 19.09
#